data_AF-A0A3M2GXF3-F1
#
_entry.id   AF-A0A3M2GXF3-F1
#
_cell.length_a   1.000
_cell.length_b   1.000
_cell.length_c   1.000
_cell.angle_alpha   90.00
_cell.angle_beta   90.00
_cell.angle_gamma   90.00
#
_symmetry.space_group_name_H-M   'P 1'
#
loop_
_entity.id
_entity.type
_entity.pdbx_description
1 polymer ?
#
loop_
_entity_poly.entity_id
_entity_poly.type
_entity_poly.pdbx_seq_one_letter_code
_entity_poly.pdbx_strand_id
1 'polypeptide(L)'
;LDPGSADAGGDLGCHPEGTFVPEFEAAAYLADNGDVVGPVQSSFGWHVIWVRSVGPGTAEAHPDIDQATADQILADARDRELQSERDRLLLILRDEAVAAATDHIEVDRRYGVWNPETHNIDPTALPSAPDPAAP
;
A
#
# COMPACT_ATOMS: atom_id res chain seq x y z
N LEU A 1 26.24 0.10 -2.58
CA LEU A 1 26.61 -0.43 -1.25
C LEU A 1 25.49 -0.01 -0.32
N ASP A 2 24.62 -0.96 0.02
CA ASP A 2 23.48 -0.73 0.90
C ASP A 2 24.00 -0.52 2.34
N PRO A 3 23.84 0.68 2.93
CA PRO A 3 24.38 0.97 4.25
C PRO A 3 23.73 0.14 5.37
N GLY A 4 22.53 -0.40 5.17
CA GLY A 4 21.76 -1.07 6.22
C GLY A 4 22.26 -2.47 6.58
N SER A 5 22.90 -3.18 5.64
CA SER A 5 23.34 -4.57 5.80
C SER A 5 24.86 -4.75 5.68
N ALA A 6 25.60 -3.70 5.32
CA ALA A 6 27.05 -3.76 5.11
C ALA A 6 27.82 -4.28 6.34
N ASP A 7 27.41 -3.92 7.55
CA ASP A 7 28.07 -4.34 8.80
C ASP A 7 27.82 -5.81 9.16
N ALA A 8 26.75 -6.41 8.61
CA ALA A 8 26.40 -7.83 8.76
C ALA A 8 26.82 -8.68 7.54
N GLY A 9 27.68 -8.15 6.66
CA GLY A 9 28.12 -8.86 5.45
C GLY A 9 27.08 -8.90 4.33
N GLY A 10 26.08 -8.03 4.35
CA GLY A 10 25.02 -7.96 3.36
C GLY A 10 23.82 -8.87 3.64
N ASP A 11 23.75 -9.51 4.81
CA ASP A 11 22.59 -10.33 5.19
C ASP A 11 21.38 -9.44 5.49
N LEU A 12 20.28 -9.71 4.79
CA LEU A 12 19.01 -8.99 4.92
C LEU A 12 17.99 -9.77 5.76
N GLY A 13 18.28 -11.02 6.15
CA GLY A 13 17.33 -11.90 6.82
C GLY A 13 16.09 -12.21 5.96
N CYS A 14 15.16 -12.97 6.55
CA CYS A 14 13.90 -13.29 5.89
C CYS A 14 12.83 -12.27 6.24
N HIS A 15 12.19 -11.72 5.21
CA HIS A 15 11.13 -10.75 5.33
C HIS A 15 9.94 -11.16 4.45
N PRO A 16 8.70 -10.79 4.84
CA PRO A 16 7.53 -11.02 4.02
C PRO A 16 7.55 -10.16 2.76
N GLU A 17 6.77 -10.57 1.75
CA GLU A 17 6.55 -9.81 0.52
C GLU A 17 6.08 -8.37 0.80
N GLY A 18 6.52 -7.43 -0.03
CA GLY A 18 6.23 -6.01 0.10
C GLY A 18 7.12 -5.27 1.12
N THR A 19 8.16 -5.92 1.64
CA THR A 19 9.11 -5.29 2.57
C THR A 19 10.24 -4.59 1.82
N PHE A 20 10.66 -5.13 0.67
CA PHE A 20 11.71 -4.53 -0.14
C PHE A 20 11.13 -3.72 -1.30
N VAL A 21 12.01 -2.98 -1.99
CA VAL A 21 11.60 -2.22 -3.18
C VAL A 21 11.20 -3.17 -4.32
N PRO A 22 10.22 -2.81 -5.16
CA PRO A 22 9.68 -3.70 -6.18
C PRO A 22 10.73 -4.29 -7.13
N GLU A 23 11.76 -3.53 -7.49
CA GLU A 23 12.83 -3.98 -8.37
C GLU A 23 13.70 -5.07 -7.72
N PHE A 24 13.92 -4.97 -6.41
CA PHE A 24 14.66 -5.94 -5.64
C PHE A 24 13.84 -7.22 -5.43
N GLU A 25 12.56 -7.07 -5.03
CA GLU A 25 11.67 -8.23 -4.82
C GLU A 25 11.48 -9.01 -6.11
N ALA A 26 11.17 -8.33 -7.22
CA ALA A 26 10.98 -8.99 -8.51
C ALA A 26 12.23 -9.78 -8.93
N ALA A 27 13.43 -9.23 -8.72
CA ALA A 27 14.67 -9.92 -9.02
C ALA A 27 14.91 -11.13 -8.11
N ALA A 28 14.57 -11.04 -6.82
CA ALA A 28 14.71 -12.14 -5.88
C ALA A 28 13.70 -13.28 -6.13
N TYR A 29 12.44 -12.94 -6.42
CA TYR A 29 11.37 -13.92 -6.68
C TYR A 29 11.51 -14.67 -8.01
N LEU A 30 12.22 -14.10 -8.98
CA LEU A 30 12.47 -14.74 -10.27
C LEU A 30 13.63 -15.76 -10.25
N ALA A 31 14.41 -15.78 -9.17
CA ALA A 31 15.59 -16.63 -9.06
C ALA A 31 15.32 -17.88 -8.24
N ASP A 32 16.12 -18.92 -8.48
CA ASP A 32 16.03 -20.16 -7.71
C ASP A 32 16.75 -20.01 -6.36
N ASN A 33 16.40 -20.86 -5.40
CA ASN A 33 17.07 -20.88 -4.09
C ASN A 33 18.56 -21.19 -4.25
N GLY A 34 19.41 -20.28 -3.77
CA GLY A 34 20.86 -20.33 -3.86
C GLY A 34 21.46 -19.47 -4.97
N ASP A 35 20.65 -18.88 -5.85
CA ASP A 35 21.13 -18.12 -7.01
C ASP A 35 21.61 -16.72 -6.66
N VAL A 36 22.55 -16.24 -7.48
CA VAL A 36 23.02 -14.85 -7.43
C VAL A 36 22.44 -14.09 -8.62
N VAL A 37 21.71 -13.01 -8.33
CA VAL A 37 20.99 -12.18 -9.29
C VAL A 37 21.63 -10.81 -9.40
N GLY A 38 21.82 -10.33 -10.62
CA GLY A 38 22.18 -8.94 -10.86
C GLY A 38 23.05 -8.70 -12.09
N PRO A 39 23.47 -7.44 -12.30
CA PRO A 39 23.22 -6.30 -11.42
C PRO A 39 21.78 -5.76 -11.52
N VAL A 40 21.15 -5.48 -10.38
CA VAL A 40 19.79 -4.92 -10.26
C VAL A 40 19.88 -3.44 -9.93
N GLN A 41 19.17 -2.59 -10.69
CA GLN A 41 19.09 -1.16 -10.43
C GLN A 41 17.86 -0.85 -9.58
N SER A 42 18.04 -0.12 -8.48
CA SER A 42 16.99 0.39 -7.61
C SER A 42 17.15 1.90 -7.39
N SER A 43 16.20 2.52 -6.69
CA SER A 43 16.32 3.92 -6.23
C SER A 43 17.54 4.17 -5.32
N PHE A 44 18.08 3.11 -4.70
CA PHE A 44 19.25 3.17 -3.81
C PHE A 44 20.58 2.89 -4.53
N GLY A 45 20.55 2.57 -5.82
CA GLY A 45 21.73 2.34 -6.66
C GLY A 45 21.74 0.96 -7.30
N TRP A 46 22.92 0.36 -7.41
CA TRP A 46 23.13 -0.96 -8.02
C TRP A 46 23.40 -2.01 -6.97
N HIS A 47 22.76 -3.17 -7.13
CA HIS A 47 22.79 -4.28 -6.18
C HIS A 47 23.10 -5.60 -6.90
N VAL A 48 23.84 -6.47 -6.22
CA VAL A 48 23.94 -7.90 -6.55
C VAL A 48 23.29 -8.63 -5.39
N ILE A 49 22.35 -9.52 -5.69
CA ILE A 49 21.49 -10.17 -4.72
C ILE A 49 21.89 -11.63 -4.67
N TRP A 50 22.09 -12.19 -3.48
CA TRP A 50 22.20 -13.64 -3.32
C TRP A 50 20.94 -14.14 -2.63
N VAL A 51 20.13 -14.88 -3.36
CA VAL A 51 18.87 -15.42 -2.86
C VAL A 51 19.16 -16.71 -2.12
N ARG A 52 19.19 -16.66 -0.79
CA ARG A 52 19.39 -17.86 0.03
C ARG A 52 18.17 -18.79 -0.08
N SER A 53 16.98 -18.22 0.06
CA SER A 53 15.73 -18.93 -0.10
C SER A 53 14.55 -17.97 -0.33
N VAL A 54 13.56 -18.44 -1.10
CA VAL A 54 12.28 -17.77 -1.38
C VAL A 54 11.16 -18.80 -1.27
N GLY A 55 10.07 -18.45 -0.59
CA GLY A 55 8.92 -19.35 -0.41
C GLY A 55 8.08 -19.03 0.82
N PRO A 56 7.19 -19.95 1.24
CA PRO A 56 6.37 -19.78 2.43
C PRO A 56 7.23 -19.52 3.67
N GLY A 57 6.86 -18.56 4.51
CA GLY A 57 7.60 -18.19 5.73
C GLY A 57 7.47 -19.22 6.86
N THR A 58 7.78 -20.50 6.62
CA THR A 58 7.77 -21.56 7.63
C THR A 58 9.18 -22.11 7.84
N ALA A 59 9.48 -22.55 9.07
CA ALA A 59 10.79 -23.11 9.41
C ALA A 59 11.10 -24.39 8.61
N GLU A 60 10.08 -25.13 8.17
CA GLU A 60 10.26 -26.31 7.32
C GLU A 60 10.65 -25.94 5.89
N ALA A 61 10.15 -24.82 5.37
CA ALA A 61 10.48 -24.33 4.03
C ALA A 61 11.87 -23.69 3.99
N HIS A 62 12.34 -23.14 5.12
CA HIS A 62 13.58 -22.38 5.22
C HIS A 62 14.37 -22.78 6.48
N PRO A 63 15.31 -23.73 6.41
CA PRO A 63 16.01 -24.24 7.59
C PRO A 63 16.92 -23.21 8.28
N ASP A 64 17.19 -22.08 7.63
CA ASP A 64 17.94 -20.96 8.16
C ASP A 64 17.09 -19.92 8.91
N ILE A 65 15.76 -20.04 8.89
CA ILE A 65 14.89 -19.26 9.77
C ILE A 65 14.57 -20.06 11.03
N ASP A 66 14.64 -19.41 12.19
CA ASP A 66 14.19 -20.02 13.43
C ASP A 66 12.65 -19.94 13.57
N GLN A 67 12.10 -20.77 14.47
CA GLN A 67 10.66 -20.85 14.71
C GLN A 67 10.08 -19.48 15.13
N ALA A 68 10.81 -18.71 15.92
CA ALA A 68 10.35 -17.41 16.42
C ALA A 68 10.20 -16.39 15.27
N THR A 69 11.15 -16.37 14.34
CA THR A 69 11.12 -15.53 13.13
C THR A 69 9.99 -15.97 12.20
N ALA A 70 9.81 -17.28 12.01
CA ALA A 70 8.69 -17.81 11.22
C ALA A 70 7.32 -17.40 11.80
N ASP A 71 7.16 -17.51 13.12
CA ASP A 71 5.94 -17.11 13.83
C ASP A 71 5.69 -15.60 13.70
N GLN A 72 6.74 -14.78 13.78
CA GLN A 72 6.68 -13.32 13.58
C GLN A 72 6.21 -12.97 12.16
N ILE A 73 6.80 -13.56 11.13
CA ILE A 73 6.42 -13.34 9.73
C ILE A 73 4.95 -13.70 9.51
N LEU A 74 4.50 -14.83 10.07
CA LEU A 74 3.12 -15.27 9.96
C LEU A 74 2.15 -14.35 10.70
N ALA A 75 2.52 -13.84 11.88
CA ALA A 75 1.73 -12.88 12.63
C ALA A 75 1.58 -11.56 11.84
N ASP A 76 2.68 -11.02 11.32
CA ASP A 76 2.67 -9.79 10.53
C ASP A 76 1.82 -9.94 9.25
N ALA A 77 1.91 -11.09 8.58
CA ALA A 77 1.08 -11.38 7.40
C ALA A 77 -0.42 -11.38 7.73
N ARG A 78 -0.80 -11.99 8.87
CA ARG A 78 -2.20 -11.99 9.35
C ARG A 78 -2.67 -10.59 9.70
N ASP A 79 -1.84 -9.80 10.37
CA ASP A 79 -2.18 -8.44 10.76
C ASP A 79 -2.39 -7.53 9.54
N ARG A 80 -1.55 -7.66 8.50
CA ARG A 80 -1.74 -6.93 7.23
C ARG A 80 -3.04 -7.30 6.53
N GLU A 81 -3.40 -8.57 6.50
CA GLU A 81 -4.66 -9.03 5.90
C GLU A 81 -5.87 -8.43 6.65
N LEU A 82 -5.85 -8.51 7.98
CA LEU A 82 -6.90 -7.93 8.81
C LEU A 82 -7.01 -6.41 8.63
N GLN A 83 -5.88 -5.71 8.49
CA GLN A 83 -5.86 -4.28 8.20
C GLN A 83 -6.43 -3.97 6.82
N SER A 84 -6.08 -4.76 5.80
CA SER A 84 -6.56 -4.59 4.43
C SER A 84 -8.08 -4.76 4.35
N GLU A 85 -8.61 -5.81 4.99
CA GLU A 85 -10.05 -6.06 5.04
C GLU A 85 -10.78 -5.01 5.89
N ARG A 86 -10.20 -4.57 7.01
CA ARG A 86 -10.72 -3.42 7.78
C ARG A 86 -10.82 -2.18 6.90
N ASP A 87 -9.76 -1.83 6.19
CA ASP A 87 -9.71 -0.61 5.38
C ASP A 87 -10.69 -0.69 4.20
N ARG A 88 -10.84 -1.88 3.61
CA ARG A 88 -11.88 -2.16 2.62
C ARG A 88 -13.29 -1.95 3.17
N LEU A 89 -13.59 -2.50 4.35
CA LEU A 89 -14.90 -2.32 4.99
C LEU A 89 -15.18 -0.86 5.36
N LEU A 90 -14.16 -0.12 5.80
CA LEU A 90 -14.28 1.31 6.08
C LEU A 90 -14.64 2.11 4.82
N LEU A 91 -14.10 1.75 3.65
CA LEU A 91 -14.47 2.38 2.37
C LEU A 91 -15.94 2.11 2.03
N ILE A 92 -16.40 0.87 2.20
CA ILE A 92 -17.81 0.51 1.95
C ILE A 92 -18.74 1.29 2.89
N LEU A 93 -18.45 1.29 4.19
CA LEU A 93 -19.25 2.02 5.18
C LEU A 93 -19.26 3.52 4.93
N ARG A 94 -18.12 4.10 4.53
CA ARG A 94 -18.04 5.50 4.11
C ARG A 94 -18.99 5.77 2.94
N ASP A 95 -18.92 4.96 1.89
CA ASP A 95 -19.71 5.17 0.68
C ASP A 95 -21.21 5.02 0.96
N GLU A 96 -21.60 4.04 1.77
CA GLU A 96 -22.99 3.88 2.26
C GLU A 96 -23.44 5.09 3.09
N ALA A 97 -22.60 5.60 4.00
CA ALA A 97 -22.92 6.75 4.83
C ALA A 97 -23.07 8.03 3.99
N VAL A 98 -22.20 8.25 3.00
CA VAL A 98 -22.29 9.41 2.09
C VAL A 98 -23.53 9.32 1.22
N ALA A 99 -23.87 8.13 0.70
CA ALA A 99 -25.09 7.92 -0.06
C ALA A 99 -26.34 8.24 0.78
N ALA A 100 -26.39 7.78 2.03
CA ALA A 100 -27.50 8.06 2.94
C ALA A 100 -27.59 9.55 3.35
N ALA A 101 -26.46 10.24 3.45
CA ALA A 101 -26.42 11.65 3.84
C ALA A 101 -26.70 12.62 2.68
N THR A 102 -26.50 12.20 1.43
CA THR A 102 -26.56 13.06 0.23
C THR A 102 -27.85 13.88 0.15
N ASP A 103 -29.00 13.28 0.44
CA ASP A 103 -30.30 13.97 0.40
C ASP A 103 -30.52 14.99 1.52
N HIS A 104 -29.60 15.02 2.50
CA HIS A 104 -29.65 15.87 3.68
C HIS A 104 -28.51 16.90 3.75
N ILE A 105 -27.65 16.97 2.72
CA ILE A 105 -26.55 17.94 2.68
C ILE A 105 -27.07 19.30 2.19
N GLU A 106 -27.14 20.27 3.09
CA GLU A 106 -27.40 21.67 2.78
C GLU A 106 -26.09 22.46 2.70
N VAL A 107 -25.77 23.01 1.52
CA VAL A 107 -24.61 23.89 1.30
C VAL A 107 -25.10 25.33 1.20
N ASP A 108 -24.47 26.25 1.94
CA ASP A 108 -24.70 27.69 1.77
C ASP A 108 -24.30 28.07 0.33
N ARG A 109 -25.25 28.67 -0.40
CA ARG A 109 -25.12 28.97 -1.83
C ARG A 109 -23.89 29.80 -2.17
N ARG A 110 -23.24 30.48 -1.22
CA ARG A 110 -22.00 31.23 -1.46
C ARG A 110 -20.79 30.33 -1.75
N TYR A 111 -20.84 29.06 -1.35
CA TYR A 111 -19.73 28.11 -1.51
C TYR A 111 -19.91 27.14 -2.68
N GLY A 112 -21.09 27.08 -3.31
CA GLY A 112 -21.37 26.22 -4.47
C GLY A 112 -22.55 25.28 -4.25
N VAL A 113 -22.59 24.19 -5.03
CA VAL A 113 -23.62 23.14 -4.97
C VAL A 113 -22.96 21.81 -4.63
N TRP A 114 -23.58 20.99 -3.76
CA TRP A 114 -23.11 19.63 -3.50
C TRP A 114 -23.20 18.79 -4.78
N ASN A 115 -22.08 18.20 -5.20
CA ASN A 115 -22.04 17.23 -6.28
C ASN A 115 -21.98 15.81 -5.67
N PRO A 116 -23.07 15.01 -5.81
CA PRO A 116 -23.12 13.66 -5.26
C PRO A 116 -22.25 12.65 -6.01
N GLU A 117 -21.85 12.92 -7.26
CA GLU A 117 -20.97 12.01 -8.02
C GLU A 117 -19.52 12.11 -7.55
N THR A 118 -19.06 13.32 -7.20
CA THR A 118 -17.69 13.56 -6.75
C THR A 118 -17.56 13.65 -5.24
N HIS A 119 -18.68 13.55 -4.51
CA HIS A 119 -18.77 13.78 -3.07
C HIS A 119 -18.09 15.07 -2.61
N ASN A 120 -18.26 16.16 -3.36
CA ASN A 120 -17.60 17.43 -3.10
C ASN A 120 -18.48 18.62 -3.49
N ILE A 121 -18.19 19.81 -2.96
CA ILE A 121 -18.86 21.05 -3.36
C ILE A 121 -18.28 21.50 -4.70
N ASP A 122 -19.14 21.72 -5.69
CA ASP A 122 -18.81 22.38 -6.95
C ASP A 122 -18.99 23.90 -6.81
N PRO A 123 -17.90 24.69 -6.70
CA PRO A 123 -17.96 26.14 -6.54
C PRO A 123 -18.33 26.87 -7.85
N THR A 124 -18.27 26.21 -9.00
CA THR A 124 -18.59 26.79 -10.32
C THR A 124 -20.07 26.72 -10.67
N ALA A 125 -20.84 25.90 -9.95
CA ALA A 125 -22.30 25.79 -10.12
C ALA A 125 -23.11 26.91 -9.44
N LEU A 126 -22.49 28.06 -9.12
CA LEU A 126 -23.22 29.21 -8.56
C LEU A 126 -24.32 29.65 -9.53
N PRO A 127 -25.57 29.87 -9.07
CA PRO A 127 -26.58 30.47 -9.93
C PRO A 127 -26.10 31.85 -10.36
N SER A 128 -26.12 32.12 -11.66
CA SER A 128 -25.90 33.46 -12.21
C SER A 128 -26.78 34.45 -11.44
N ALA A 129 -26.16 35.53 -10.96
CA ALA A 129 -26.85 36.56 -10.17
C ALA A 129 -28.18 36.96 -10.84
N PRO A 130 -29.26 37.21 -10.07
CA PRO A 130 -30.51 37.65 -10.66
C PRO A 130 -30.24 38.92 -11.46
N ASP A 131 -30.70 38.92 -12.72
CA ASP A 131 -30.62 40.07 -13.60
C ASP A 131 -31.28 41.28 -12.89
N PRO A 132 -30.58 42.40 -12.65
CA PRO A 132 -31.15 43.57 -11.98
C PRO A 132 -32.28 44.24 -12.80
N ALA A 133 -32.61 43.73 -13.99
CA ALA A 133 -33.54 44.32 -14.94
C ALA A 133 -34.84 43.51 -15.21
N ALA A 134 -35.31 42.67 -14.28
CA ALA A 134 -36.68 42.14 -14.38
C ALA A 134 -37.71 43.18 -13.86
N PRO A 135 -38.78 43.48 -14.62
CA PRO A 135 -39.69 44.61 -14.40
C PRO A 135 -40.63 44.48 -13.19
#